data_AF-A0A832TFR8-F1
#
_entry.id   AF-A0A832TFR8-F1
#
_cell.length_a   1.000
_cell.length_b   1.000
_cell.length_c   1.000
_cell.angle_alpha   90.00
_cell.angle_beta   90.00
_cell.angle_gamma   90.00
#
_symmetry.space_group_name_H-M   'P 1'
#
loop_
_entity.id
_entity.type
_entity.pdbx_description
1 polymer ?
#
loop_
_entity_poly.entity_id
_entity_poly.type
_entity_poly.pdbx_seq_one_letter_code
_entity_poly.pdbx_strand_id
1 'polypeptide(L)'
;ALLDLKGSGVELTGGSVISGLTRQKKMGDDPVALGFTDVLLLKKAVTEHRVPSSTGQHLDIAIVTGYRSHELPLKNLAEEINSNSSLNLTLNCFMADYVMENDVDLSGMDIIYINMLSPSTAQKLTSTVDGAIANGCVVIDDDTLINESVPFSEDQIESYREKLNNYWLNGAYDQSNLKNLVFCIASDCCGRTDLLYKDPHMLPERAIYHTNMTGYFTDSLDTYLTWYSNRSD
;
A
#
# COMPACT_ATOMS: atom_id res chain seq x y z
N ALA A 1 38.33 23.73 14.22
CA ALA A 1 37.99 22.70 15.22
C ALA A 1 37.92 21.37 14.49
N LEU A 2 38.96 20.54 14.62
CA LEU A 2 38.94 19.15 14.16
C LEU A 2 38.21 18.33 15.23
N LEU A 3 37.17 17.61 14.83
CA LEU A 3 36.69 16.47 15.60
C LEU A 3 37.55 15.27 15.22
N ASP A 4 38.57 15.02 16.04
CA ASP A 4 39.33 13.77 16.08
C ASP A 4 38.49 12.74 16.86
N LEU A 5 37.76 11.88 16.15
CA LEU A 5 37.12 10.70 16.73
C LEU A 5 38.11 9.53 16.66
N LYS A 6 39.07 9.53 17.59
CA LYS A 6 39.76 8.29 17.99
C LYS A 6 38.86 7.53 18.95
N GLY A 7 38.26 6.44 18.47
CA GLY A 7 37.66 5.44 19.35
C GLY A 7 36.59 4.61 18.66
N SER A 8 36.74 3.29 18.79
CA SER A 8 35.78 2.24 18.39
C SER A 8 35.70 1.94 16.89
N GLY A 9 36.42 0.89 16.50
CA GLY A 9 36.35 0.30 15.17
C GLY A 9 34.95 -0.20 14.85
N VAL A 10 34.38 0.37 13.80
CA VAL A 10 33.48 -0.31 12.89
C VAL A 10 34.00 0.02 11.50
N GLU A 11 34.49 -0.98 10.76
CA GLU A 11 34.72 -0.82 9.32
C GLU A 11 33.39 -0.44 8.69
N LEU A 12 33.25 0.81 8.25
CA LEU A 12 32.11 1.25 7.45
C LEU A 12 32.23 0.63 6.07
N THR A 13 31.73 -0.59 5.90
CA THR A 13 31.67 -1.26 4.60
C THR A 13 30.67 -0.54 3.70
N GLY A 14 31.14 0.07 2.59
CA GLY A 14 30.28 0.60 1.53
C GLY A 14 30.30 2.13 1.31
N GLY A 15 31.23 2.87 1.92
CA GLY A 15 31.45 4.28 1.60
C GLY A 15 32.52 4.46 0.51
N SER A 16 32.30 5.41 -0.40
CA SER A 16 33.33 5.86 -1.35
C SER A 16 33.82 7.25 -0.93
N VAL A 17 35.14 7.42 -0.86
CA VAL A 17 35.75 8.74 -0.64
C VAL A 17 36.15 9.31 -1.99
N ILE A 18 35.65 10.51 -2.30
CA ILE A 18 36.14 11.30 -3.44
C ILE A 18 36.99 12.44 -2.88
N SER A 19 38.28 12.40 -3.16
CA SER A 19 39.21 13.46 -2.79
C SER A 19 39.42 14.40 -3.98
N GLY A 20 39.31 15.71 -3.74
CA GLY A 20 39.49 16.72 -4.79
C GLY A 20 40.19 17.97 -4.30
N LEU A 21 40.97 18.62 -5.16
CA LEU A 21 41.58 19.91 -4.88
C LEU A 21 40.51 21.00 -4.89
N THR A 22 40.23 21.59 -3.73
CA THR A 22 39.31 22.71 -3.61
C THR A 22 40.03 24.01 -3.93
N ARG A 23 39.46 24.82 -4.82
CA ARG A 23 39.99 26.13 -5.18
C ARG A 23 38.93 27.20 -4.97
N GLN A 24 39.32 28.31 -4.35
CA GLN A 24 38.48 29.49 -4.25
C GLN A 24 38.72 30.37 -5.48
N LYS A 25 37.68 30.61 -6.26
CA LYS A 25 37.73 31.60 -7.34
C LYS A 25 37.54 33.01 -6.78
N LYS A 26 38.36 33.94 -7.24
CA LYS A 26 38.15 35.39 -7.10
C LYS A 26 38.08 36.01 -8.49
N MET A 27 37.27 37.06 -8.64
CA MET A 27 37.08 37.71 -9.93
C MET A 27 38.35 38.49 -10.30
N GLY A 28 38.96 38.16 -11.45
CA GLY A 28 40.15 38.83 -11.95
C GLY A 28 41.49 38.24 -11.52
N ASP A 29 41.51 37.21 -10.67
CA ASP A 29 42.72 36.56 -10.17
C ASP A 29 42.70 35.04 -10.41
N ASP A 30 43.89 34.43 -10.36
CA ASP A 30 44.02 32.97 -10.40
C ASP A 30 43.37 32.30 -9.18
N PRO A 31 42.70 31.14 -9.34
CA PRO A 31 42.07 30.45 -8.22
C PRO A 31 43.09 30.01 -7.16
N VAL A 32 42.83 30.36 -5.90
CA VAL A 32 43.70 29.99 -4.77
C VAL A 32 43.35 28.58 -4.29
N ALA A 33 44.35 27.70 -4.20
CA ALA A 33 44.17 26.36 -3.64
C ALA A 33 43.89 26.44 -2.13
N LEU A 34 42.77 25.89 -1.70
CA LEU A 34 42.37 25.82 -0.28
C LEU A 34 42.75 24.48 0.38
N GLY A 35 43.29 23.55 -0.39
CA GLY A 35 43.66 22.20 0.06
C GLY A 35 42.85 21.11 -0.63
N PHE A 36 43.10 19.87 -0.21
CA PHE A 36 42.29 18.72 -0.62
C PHE A 36 41.11 18.58 0.33
N THR A 37 39.92 18.45 -0.24
CA THR A 37 38.70 18.13 0.51
C THR A 37 38.30 16.71 0.16
N ASP A 38 38.06 15.92 1.20
CA ASP A 38 37.47 14.61 1.08
C ASP A 38 35.96 14.73 1.19
N VAL A 39 35.25 14.28 0.15
CA VAL A 39 33.81 14.10 0.18
C VAL A 39 33.53 12.63 0.45
N LEU A 40 32.92 12.34 1.59
CA LEU A 40 32.48 11.01 1.95
C LEU A 40 31.09 10.76 1.34
N LEU A 41 31.02 9.91 0.32
CA LEU A 41 29.77 9.40 -0.20
C LEU A 41 29.39 8.14 0.58
N LEU A 42 28.43 8.29 1.47
CA LEU A 42 27.81 7.16 2.14
C LEU A 42 26.73 6.61 1.22
N LYS A 43 26.91 5.37 0.75
CA LYS A 43 25.78 4.61 0.21
C LYS A 43 24.77 4.53 1.36
N LYS A 44 23.58 5.11 1.19
CA LYS A 44 22.46 4.80 2.10
C LYS A 44 22.31 3.30 2.00
N ALA A 45 22.72 2.59 3.04
CA ALA A 45 22.25 1.24 3.25
C ALA A 45 20.74 1.41 3.36
N VAL A 46 20.05 1.20 2.24
CA VAL A 46 18.69 0.69 2.32
C VAL A 46 18.92 -0.64 3.02
N THR A 47 18.86 -0.60 4.34
CA THR A 47 18.37 -1.75 5.06
C THR A 47 17.06 -2.00 4.36
N GLU A 48 16.98 -3.08 3.59
CA GLU A 48 15.71 -3.76 3.42
C GLU A 48 15.15 -3.80 4.84
N HIS A 49 14.21 -2.90 5.13
CA HIS A 49 13.40 -3.05 6.30
C HIS A 49 12.54 -4.26 5.96
N ARG A 50 13.14 -5.43 6.12
CA ARG A 50 12.38 -6.61 6.43
C ARG A 50 11.71 -6.24 7.74
N VAL A 51 10.47 -5.76 7.63
CA VAL A 51 9.58 -5.58 8.77
C VAL A 51 9.78 -6.84 9.59
N PRO A 52 10.27 -6.72 10.84
CA PRO A 52 10.51 -7.91 11.64
C PRO A 52 9.19 -8.67 11.63
N SER A 53 9.24 -9.92 11.15
CA SER A 53 8.12 -10.85 11.21
C SER A 53 7.82 -11.04 12.69
N SER A 54 6.97 -10.17 13.20
CA SER A 54 6.46 -10.24 14.55
C SER A 54 5.00 -10.62 14.39
N THR A 55 4.77 -11.90 14.58
CA THR A 55 3.43 -12.44 14.79
C THR A 55 2.79 -11.62 15.90
N GLY A 56 1.79 -10.80 15.57
CA GLY A 56 1.06 -9.97 16.53
C GLY A 56 1.42 -8.48 16.58
N GLN A 57 2.13 -7.88 15.61
CA GLN A 57 2.15 -6.41 15.49
C GLN A 57 0.76 -5.86 15.15
N HIS A 58 0.34 -4.81 15.86
CA HIS A 58 -0.87 -4.08 15.52
C HIS A 58 -0.63 -3.33 14.20
N LEU A 59 -1.59 -3.37 13.28
CA LEU A 59 -1.53 -2.56 12.06
C LEU A 59 -2.74 -1.63 11.97
N ASP A 60 -2.47 -0.35 11.78
CA ASP A 60 -3.45 0.67 11.43
C ASP A 60 -3.54 0.81 9.90
N ILE A 61 -4.70 0.48 9.35
CA ILE A 61 -4.95 0.38 7.91
C ILE A 61 -5.98 1.42 7.48
N ALA A 62 -5.70 2.15 6.42
CA ALA A 62 -6.64 3.04 5.76
C ALA A 62 -6.95 2.56 4.33
N ILE A 63 -8.23 2.54 3.98
CA ILE A 63 -8.70 2.43 2.58
C ILE A 63 -9.33 3.77 2.20
N VAL A 64 -8.90 4.36 1.09
CA VAL A 64 -9.47 5.60 0.57
C VAL A 64 -9.97 5.37 -0.85
N THR A 65 -11.24 5.69 -1.13
CA THR A 65 -11.80 5.46 -2.47
C THR A 65 -12.91 6.43 -2.88
N GLY A 66 -13.04 6.65 -4.19
CA GLY A 66 -14.18 7.31 -4.82
C GLY A 66 -15.34 6.39 -5.20
N TYR A 67 -15.21 5.06 -5.05
CA TYR A 67 -16.27 4.12 -5.42
C TYR A 67 -17.36 4.01 -4.36
N ARG A 68 -18.47 4.70 -4.60
CA ARG A 68 -19.64 4.65 -3.71
C ARG A 68 -20.26 3.26 -3.57
N SER A 69 -20.13 2.40 -4.58
CA SER A 69 -20.58 1.00 -4.52
C SER A 69 -19.92 0.20 -3.39
N HIS A 70 -18.73 0.61 -2.95
CA HIS A 70 -17.95 -0.07 -1.92
C HIS A 70 -18.22 0.47 -0.52
N GLU A 71 -18.97 1.57 -0.37
CA GLU A 71 -19.21 2.25 0.91
C GLU A 71 -19.79 1.31 1.98
N LEU A 72 -20.91 0.64 1.67
CA LEU A 72 -21.56 -0.27 2.61
C LEU A 72 -20.73 -1.54 2.90
N PRO A 73 -20.20 -2.26 1.89
CA PRO A 73 -19.31 -3.40 2.13
C PRO A 73 -18.06 -3.07 2.96
N LEU A 74 -17.42 -1.92 2.70
CA LEU A 74 -16.24 -1.46 3.44
C LEU A 74 -16.59 -1.09 4.87
N LYS A 75 -17.73 -0.41 5.09
CA LYS A 75 -18.22 -0.11 6.45
C LYS A 75 -18.44 -1.40 7.25
N ASN A 76 -19.14 -2.36 6.68
CA ASN A 76 -19.39 -3.65 7.32
C ASN A 76 -18.07 -4.40 7.61
N LEU A 77 -17.09 -4.30 6.71
CA LEU A 77 -15.77 -4.93 6.89
C LEU A 77 -14.98 -4.26 8.02
N ALA A 78 -14.99 -2.92 8.07
CA ALA A 78 -14.35 -2.18 9.15
C ALA A 78 -14.98 -2.53 10.50
N GLU A 79 -16.31 -2.65 10.59
CA GLU A 79 -17.00 -3.11 11.80
C GLU A 79 -16.58 -4.55 12.18
N GLU A 80 -16.51 -5.47 11.23
CA GLU A 80 -16.05 -6.85 11.47
C GLU A 80 -14.60 -6.91 11.98
N ILE A 81 -13.69 -6.18 11.34
CA ILE A 81 -12.27 -6.18 11.70
C ILE A 81 -12.06 -5.49 13.06
N ASN A 82 -12.64 -4.30 13.26
CA ASN A 82 -12.42 -3.50 14.47
C ASN A 82 -13.11 -4.11 15.71
N SER A 83 -14.15 -4.92 15.52
CA SER A 83 -14.77 -5.67 16.62
C SER A 83 -13.99 -6.93 17.00
N ASN A 84 -13.04 -7.37 16.17
CA ASN A 84 -12.25 -8.56 16.41
C ASN A 84 -10.82 -8.23 16.87
N SER A 85 -10.66 -8.10 18.19
CA SER A 85 -9.36 -7.82 18.81
C SER A 85 -8.31 -8.90 18.56
N SER A 86 -8.68 -10.13 18.18
CA SER A 86 -7.70 -11.19 17.89
C SER A 86 -6.94 -10.96 16.59
N LEU A 87 -7.46 -10.13 15.69
CA LEU A 87 -6.77 -9.77 14.45
C LEU A 87 -5.64 -8.77 14.72
N ASN A 88 -5.71 -8.01 15.82
CA ASN A 88 -4.78 -6.92 16.10
C ASN A 88 -4.62 -5.99 14.89
N LEU A 89 -5.74 -5.54 14.33
CA LEU A 89 -5.82 -4.61 13.21
C LEU A 89 -6.82 -3.51 13.57
N THR A 90 -6.59 -2.32 13.03
CA THR A 90 -7.60 -1.27 12.91
C THR A 90 -7.78 -0.97 11.44
N LEU A 91 -9.03 -0.98 10.96
CA LEU A 91 -9.38 -0.60 9.59
C LEU A 91 -10.24 0.66 9.60
N ASN A 92 -9.75 1.70 8.93
CA ASN A 92 -10.47 2.92 8.64
C ASN A 92 -10.76 3.01 7.14
N CYS A 93 -11.99 3.37 6.77
CA CYS A 93 -12.38 3.50 5.37
C CYS A 93 -12.92 4.91 5.12
N PHE A 94 -12.35 5.61 4.14
CA PHE A 94 -12.70 6.99 3.81
C PHE A 94 -13.21 7.07 2.37
N MET A 95 -14.43 7.60 2.22
CA MET A 95 -14.97 7.94 0.91
C MET A 95 -14.43 9.30 0.46
N ALA A 96 -14.30 9.51 -0.85
CA ALA A 96 -13.73 10.72 -1.41
C ALA A 96 -14.49 12.01 -1.01
N ASP A 97 -15.82 11.95 -0.88
CA ASP A 97 -16.65 13.06 -0.40
C ASP A 97 -16.32 13.43 1.05
N TYR A 98 -16.20 12.43 1.92
CA TYR A 98 -15.78 12.64 3.31
C TYR A 98 -14.39 13.28 3.39
N VAL A 99 -13.44 12.81 2.58
CA VAL A 99 -12.08 13.39 2.49
C VAL A 99 -12.16 14.85 2.05
N MET A 100 -13.02 15.19 1.09
CA MET A 100 -13.15 16.57 0.62
C MET A 100 -13.74 17.50 1.68
N GLU A 101 -14.68 17.01 2.48
CA GLU A 101 -15.37 17.78 3.52
C GLU A 101 -14.59 17.89 4.84
N ASN A 102 -13.66 16.98 5.11
CA ASN A 102 -12.97 16.88 6.41
C ASN A 102 -11.45 16.87 6.25
N ASP A 103 -10.72 17.24 7.30
CA ASP A 103 -9.26 17.09 7.34
C ASP A 103 -8.92 15.69 7.83
N VAL A 104 -8.66 14.78 6.89
CA VAL A 104 -8.31 13.39 7.17
C VAL A 104 -6.81 13.29 7.40
N ASP A 105 -6.41 12.80 8.57
CA ASP A 105 -5.02 12.51 8.92
C ASP A 105 -4.73 11.03 8.73
N LEU A 106 -3.80 10.73 7.83
CA LEU A 106 -3.30 9.39 7.50
C LEU A 106 -1.85 9.18 7.97
N SER A 107 -1.23 10.17 8.62
CA SER A 107 0.20 10.17 8.93
C SER A 107 0.65 9.08 9.91
N GLY A 108 -0.28 8.53 10.68
CA GLY A 108 -0.06 7.44 11.63
C GLY A 108 -0.46 6.04 11.13
N MET A 109 -0.82 5.88 9.86
CA MET A 109 -1.20 4.58 9.30
C MET A 109 0.05 3.74 8.99
N ASP A 110 -0.06 2.42 9.14
CA ASP A 110 0.95 1.46 8.68
C ASP A 110 0.72 1.07 7.21
N ILE A 111 -0.54 1.04 6.78
CA ILE A 111 -0.95 0.71 5.40
C ILE A 111 -1.98 1.72 4.93
N ILE A 112 -1.78 2.29 3.74
CA ILE A 112 -2.78 3.09 3.02
C ILE A 112 -2.99 2.46 1.64
N TYR A 113 -4.22 2.04 1.36
CA TYR A 113 -4.66 1.57 0.05
C TYR A 113 -5.59 2.60 -0.58
N ILE A 114 -5.21 3.12 -1.75
CA ILE A 114 -5.94 4.17 -2.46
C ILE A 114 -6.41 3.61 -3.78
N ASN A 115 -7.70 3.73 -4.07
CA ASN A 115 -8.26 3.31 -5.35
C ASN A 115 -9.26 4.34 -5.89
N MET A 116 -8.99 4.83 -7.10
CA MET A 116 -9.90 5.66 -7.90
C MET A 116 -10.37 6.93 -7.18
N LEU A 117 -9.45 7.87 -6.99
CA LEU A 117 -9.73 9.21 -6.51
C LEU A 117 -9.71 10.24 -7.65
N SER A 118 -10.49 11.31 -7.50
CA SER A 118 -10.32 12.48 -8.35
C SER A 118 -8.99 13.18 -8.06
N PRO A 119 -8.39 13.89 -9.03
CA PRO A 119 -7.15 14.63 -8.81
C PRO A 119 -7.22 15.64 -7.65
N SER A 120 -8.39 16.25 -7.42
CA SER A 120 -8.60 17.19 -6.31
C SER A 120 -8.55 16.49 -4.94
N THR A 121 -9.13 15.30 -4.85
CA THR A 121 -9.11 14.50 -3.62
C THR A 121 -7.71 14.00 -3.33
N ALA A 122 -7.01 13.52 -4.38
CA ALA A 122 -5.62 13.10 -4.29
C ALA A 122 -4.69 14.23 -3.82
N GLN A 123 -4.83 15.43 -4.38
CA GLN A 123 -4.06 16.61 -3.98
C GLN A 123 -4.26 16.97 -2.51
N LYS A 124 -5.48 16.81 -1.97
CA LYS A 124 -5.77 17.10 -0.56
C LYS A 124 -5.05 16.12 0.38
N LEU A 125 -4.86 14.87 -0.05
CA LEU A 125 -4.21 13.82 0.74
C LEU A 125 -2.69 13.80 0.63
N THR A 126 -2.10 14.44 -0.40
CA THR A 126 -0.66 14.34 -0.69
C THR A 126 0.22 14.60 0.54
N SER A 127 -0.04 15.68 1.29
CA SER A 127 0.80 16.02 2.45
C SER A 127 0.75 15.00 3.57
N THR A 128 -0.43 14.44 3.86
CA THR A 128 -0.58 13.43 4.92
C THR A 128 -0.04 12.07 4.48
N VAL A 129 -0.15 11.73 3.20
CA VAL A 129 0.40 10.50 2.64
C VAL A 129 1.93 10.56 2.61
N ASP A 130 2.52 11.68 2.17
CA ASP A 130 3.96 11.89 2.20
C ASP A 130 4.52 11.78 3.63
N GLY A 131 3.78 12.31 4.62
CA GLY A 131 4.09 12.15 6.03
C GLY A 131 4.07 10.69 6.48
N ALA A 132 3.06 9.93 6.08
CA ALA A 132 2.96 8.50 6.38
C ALA A 132 4.12 7.70 5.75
N ILE A 133 4.46 7.97 4.48
CA ILE A 133 5.58 7.33 3.78
C ILE A 133 6.89 7.62 4.51
N ALA A 134 7.12 8.85 4.96
CA ALA A 134 8.32 9.21 5.72
C ALA A 134 8.44 8.43 7.03
N ASN A 135 7.31 7.98 7.59
CA ASN A 135 7.23 7.15 8.80
C ASN A 135 7.32 5.63 8.52
N GLY A 136 7.44 5.22 7.26
CA GLY A 136 7.53 3.82 6.85
C GLY A 136 6.20 3.16 6.50
N CYS A 137 5.14 3.94 6.30
CA CYS A 137 3.85 3.44 5.83
C CYS A 137 3.98 2.79 4.45
N VAL A 138 3.33 1.64 4.28
CA VAL A 138 3.10 1.04 2.96
C VAL A 138 1.96 1.81 2.29
N VAL A 139 2.23 2.42 1.15
CA VAL A 139 1.22 3.17 0.38
C VAL A 139 1.11 2.54 -0.99
N ILE A 140 -0.08 2.04 -1.30
CA ILE A 140 -0.40 1.44 -2.59
C ILE A 140 -1.44 2.36 -3.25
N ASP A 141 -0.99 3.04 -4.30
CA ASP A 141 -1.86 3.85 -5.15
C ASP A 141 -2.25 3.07 -6.41
N ASP A 142 -3.56 3.05 -6.70
CA ASP A 142 -4.13 2.57 -7.95
C ASP A 142 -4.77 3.75 -8.68
N ASP A 143 -3.97 4.34 -9.58
CA ASP A 143 -4.38 5.30 -10.60
C ASP A 143 -4.76 6.72 -10.10
N THR A 144 -4.10 7.25 -9.04
CA THR A 144 -4.45 8.57 -8.47
C THR A 144 -3.31 9.61 -8.39
N LEU A 145 -2.12 9.30 -8.91
CA LEU A 145 -0.92 10.17 -8.96
C LEU A 145 -0.38 10.57 -7.57
N ILE A 146 -0.70 9.80 -6.53
CA ILE A 146 -0.14 9.98 -5.19
C ILE A 146 1.20 9.25 -5.10
N ASN A 147 2.14 9.78 -4.32
CA ASN A 147 3.39 9.07 -4.05
C ASN A 147 3.10 7.72 -3.39
N GLU A 148 3.77 6.67 -3.86
CA GLU A 148 3.61 5.33 -3.32
C GLU A 148 4.86 4.85 -2.57
N SER A 149 4.65 3.86 -1.72
CA SER A 149 5.72 3.16 -1.01
C SER A 149 5.31 1.70 -0.88
N VAL A 150 5.69 0.90 -1.89
CA VAL A 150 5.38 -0.52 -1.93
C VAL A 150 6.69 -1.31 -1.78
N PRO A 151 6.78 -2.30 -0.87
CA PRO A 151 8.01 -3.05 -0.62
C PRO A 151 8.28 -4.15 -1.68
N PHE A 152 8.07 -3.83 -2.96
CA PHE A 152 8.30 -4.73 -4.10
C PHE A 152 9.25 -4.08 -5.11
N SER A 153 9.93 -4.91 -5.90
CA SER A 153 10.71 -4.43 -7.03
C SER A 153 9.80 -4.02 -8.19
N GLU A 154 10.29 -3.15 -9.08
CA GLU A 154 9.52 -2.62 -10.21
C GLU A 154 8.89 -3.71 -11.09
N ASP A 155 9.57 -4.85 -11.27
CA ASP A 155 9.08 -6.00 -12.04
C ASP A 155 7.94 -6.77 -11.36
N GLN A 156 7.77 -6.61 -10.04
CA GLN A 156 6.74 -7.30 -9.26
C GLN A 156 5.50 -6.43 -9.04
N ILE A 157 5.67 -5.10 -8.95
CA ILE A 157 4.62 -4.14 -8.59
C ILE A 157 3.39 -4.29 -9.48
N GLU A 158 3.56 -4.40 -10.80
CA GLU A 158 2.42 -4.45 -11.72
C GLU A 158 1.58 -5.72 -11.52
N SER A 159 2.23 -6.88 -11.40
CA SER A 159 1.53 -8.14 -11.11
C SER A 159 0.83 -8.12 -9.75
N TYR A 160 1.41 -7.41 -8.78
CA TYR A 160 0.83 -7.25 -7.46
C TYR A 160 -0.40 -6.34 -7.52
N ARG A 161 -0.33 -5.20 -8.23
CA ARG A 161 -1.49 -4.33 -8.46
C ARG A 161 -2.62 -5.06 -9.17
N GLU A 162 -2.32 -5.85 -10.19
CA GLU A 162 -3.33 -6.66 -10.88
C GLU A 162 -4.03 -7.63 -9.90
N LYS A 163 -3.27 -8.30 -9.03
CA LYS A 163 -3.82 -9.15 -7.96
C LYS A 163 -4.75 -8.36 -7.02
N LEU A 164 -4.33 -7.17 -6.57
CA LEU A 164 -5.15 -6.32 -5.69
C LEU A 164 -6.43 -5.84 -6.39
N ASN A 165 -6.32 -5.43 -7.66
CA ASN A 165 -7.44 -5.00 -8.46
C ASN A 165 -8.47 -6.14 -8.65
N ASN A 166 -8.02 -7.39 -8.79
CA ASN A 166 -8.92 -8.54 -8.88
C ASN A 166 -9.74 -8.76 -7.60
N TYR A 167 -9.21 -8.46 -6.41
CA TYR A 167 -10.04 -8.41 -5.21
C TYR A 167 -11.00 -7.21 -5.24
N TRP A 168 -10.51 -6.05 -5.66
CA TRP A 168 -11.28 -4.80 -5.64
C TRP A 168 -12.50 -4.81 -6.56
N LEU A 169 -12.36 -5.29 -7.79
CA LEU A 169 -13.39 -5.26 -8.84
C LEU A 169 -14.73 -5.86 -8.40
N ASN A 170 -14.68 -6.94 -7.63
CA ASN A 170 -15.87 -7.63 -7.12
C ASN A 170 -16.14 -7.34 -5.63
N GLY A 171 -15.35 -6.47 -4.99
CA GLY A 171 -15.48 -6.17 -3.57
C GLY A 171 -16.81 -5.55 -3.16
N ALA A 172 -17.50 -4.88 -4.09
CA ALA A 172 -18.84 -4.34 -3.85
C ALA A 172 -19.92 -5.42 -3.63
N TYR A 173 -19.73 -6.61 -4.19
CA TYR A 173 -20.69 -7.73 -4.13
C TYR A 173 -20.20 -8.89 -3.28
N ASP A 174 -18.89 -9.01 -3.08
CA ASP A 174 -18.26 -10.02 -2.24
C ASP A 174 -17.32 -9.38 -1.22
N GLN A 175 -17.83 -9.23 -0.01
CA GLN A 175 -17.06 -8.70 1.12
C GLN A 175 -15.84 -9.57 1.44
N SER A 176 -15.87 -10.87 1.13
CA SER A 176 -14.73 -11.78 1.34
C SER A 176 -13.52 -11.33 0.51
N ASN A 177 -13.73 -10.78 -0.68
CA ASN A 177 -12.65 -10.22 -1.48
C ASN A 177 -12.03 -8.99 -0.81
N LEU A 178 -12.83 -8.08 -0.26
CA LEU A 178 -12.30 -6.92 0.46
C LEU A 178 -11.52 -7.33 1.72
N LYS A 179 -11.98 -8.38 2.42
CA LYS A 179 -11.25 -8.95 3.56
C LYS A 179 -9.92 -9.58 3.12
N ASN A 180 -9.95 -10.40 2.07
CA ASN A 180 -8.75 -11.01 1.50
C ASN A 180 -7.77 -9.97 0.97
N LEU A 181 -8.25 -8.86 0.40
CA LEU A 181 -7.43 -7.71 -0.01
C LEU A 181 -6.63 -7.15 1.18
N VAL A 182 -7.32 -6.81 2.28
CA VAL A 182 -6.68 -6.27 3.49
C VAL A 182 -5.65 -7.26 4.05
N PHE A 183 -6.00 -8.53 4.13
CA PHE A 183 -5.11 -9.57 4.64
C PHE A 183 -3.92 -9.84 3.70
N CYS A 184 -4.14 -9.77 2.39
CA CYS A 184 -3.10 -9.89 1.38
C CYS A 184 -2.06 -8.77 1.52
N ILE A 185 -2.49 -7.52 1.69
CA ILE A 185 -1.58 -6.39 1.88
C ILE A 185 -0.84 -6.52 3.21
N ALA A 186 -1.54 -6.79 4.30
CA ALA A 186 -0.94 -6.93 5.63
C ALA A 186 0.08 -8.09 5.69
N SER A 187 -0.23 -9.22 5.05
CA SER A 187 0.67 -10.38 4.99
C SER A 187 1.87 -10.10 4.07
N ASP A 188 1.61 -9.70 2.82
CA ASP A 188 2.65 -9.62 1.78
C ASP A 188 3.59 -8.42 1.98
N CYS A 189 3.08 -7.29 2.49
CA CYS A 189 3.85 -6.06 2.67
C CYS A 189 4.37 -5.86 4.11
N CYS A 190 3.64 -6.33 5.12
CA CYS A 190 3.96 -6.08 6.53
C CYS A 190 4.28 -7.35 7.34
N GLY A 191 4.29 -8.53 6.70
CA GLY A 191 4.73 -9.77 7.33
C GLY A 191 3.76 -10.40 8.33
N ARG A 192 2.48 -10.00 8.33
CA ARG A 192 1.40 -10.62 9.13
C ARG A 192 0.97 -11.98 8.54
N THR A 193 1.88 -12.95 8.59
CA THR A 193 1.68 -14.31 8.03
C THR A 193 0.60 -15.12 8.76
N ASP A 194 0.12 -14.64 9.91
CA ASP A 194 -1.03 -15.18 10.63
C ASP A 194 -2.38 -14.83 9.96
N LEU A 195 -2.42 -13.80 9.11
CA LEU A 195 -3.60 -13.39 8.37
C LEU A 195 -3.69 -14.16 7.05
N LEU A 196 -4.37 -15.31 7.10
CA LEU A 196 -4.57 -16.16 5.92
C LEU A 196 -5.61 -15.55 4.97
N TYR A 197 -5.25 -15.39 3.71
CA TYR A 197 -6.14 -14.93 2.64
C TYR A 197 -6.24 -15.99 1.52
N LYS A 198 -7.31 -15.92 0.74
CA LYS A 198 -7.54 -16.76 -0.45
C LYS A 198 -7.44 -15.92 -1.71
N ASP A 199 -7.15 -16.56 -2.83
CA ASP A 199 -7.18 -15.93 -4.17
C ASP A 199 -8.50 -15.21 -4.45
N PRO A 200 -8.48 -14.14 -5.27
CA PRO A 200 -9.66 -13.32 -5.53
C PRO A 200 -10.78 -14.13 -6.17
N HIS A 201 -11.99 -13.97 -5.64
CA HIS A 201 -13.19 -14.47 -6.29
C HIS A 201 -13.52 -13.57 -7.48
N MET A 202 -13.15 -14.03 -8.67
CA MET A 202 -13.41 -13.32 -9.91
C MET A 202 -14.87 -13.46 -10.33
N LEU A 203 -15.43 -12.40 -10.92
CA LEU A 203 -16.69 -12.53 -11.64
C LEU A 203 -16.46 -13.44 -12.86
N PRO A 204 -17.40 -14.36 -13.15
CA PRO A 204 -17.28 -15.13 -14.37
C PRO A 204 -17.38 -14.21 -15.59
N GLU A 205 -16.51 -14.43 -16.58
CA GLU A 205 -16.51 -13.66 -17.84
C GLU A 205 -17.87 -13.68 -18.55
N ARG A 206 -18.64 -14.73 -18.28
CA ARG A 206 -19.96 -15.00 -18.86
C ARG A 206 -20.75 -15.81 -17.85
N ALA A 207 -21.98 -15.39 -17.62
CA ALA A 207 -22.92 -16.10 -16.77
C ALA A 207 -24.27 -16.24 -17.47
N ILE A 208 -24.97 -17.30 -17.11
CA ILE A 208 -26.37 -17.53 -17.40
C ILE A 208 -27.17 -16.84 -16.30
N TYR A 209 -27.99 -15.87 -16.69
CA TYR A 209 -28.89 -15.14 -15.79
C TYR A 209 -30.27 -15.79 -15.75
N HIS A 210 -30.84 -15.95 -14.56
CA HIS A 210 -32.26 -16.26 -14.41
C HIS A 210 -32.86 -15.65 -13.14
N THR A 211 -34.00 -14.98 -13.28
CA THR A 211 -34.70 -14.23 -12.22
C THR A 211 -35.05 -15.02 -10.97
N ASN A 212 -35.14 -16.35 -11.06
CA ASN A 212 -35.64 -17.22 -10.00
C ASN A 212 -34.52 -18.13 -9.45
N MET A 213 -33.29 -17.97 -9.95
CA MET A 213 -32.13 -18.72 -9.48
C MET A 213 -31.52 -17.98 -8.29
N THR A 214 -31.21 -18.70 -7.20
CA THR A 214 -30.50 -18.12 -6.06
C THR A 214 -29.14 -17.59 -6.52
N GLY A 215 -28.85 -16.32 -6.23
CA GLY A 215 -27.65 -15.63 -6.72
C GLY A 215 -27.77 -15.06 -8.14
N TYR A 216 -28.91 -15.24 -8.82
CA TYR A 216 -29.28 -14.74 -10.16
C TYR A 216 -28.42 -15.18 -11.34
N PHE A 217 -27.15 -15.54 -11.12
CA PHE A 217 -26.16 -15.84 -12.12
C PHE A 217 -25.48 -17.19 -11.82
N THR A 218 -25.17 -17.94 -12.87
CA THR A 218 -24.29 -19.12 -12.83
C THR A 218 -23.44 -19.15 -14.08
N ASP A 219 -22.15 -19.45 -13.96
CA ASP A 219 -21.24 -19.61 -15.10
C ASP A 219 -21.20 -21.04 -15.65
N SER A 220 -21.73 -22.00 -14.88
CA SER A 220 -21.85 -23.40 -15.27
C SER A 220 -23.20 -23.69 -15.93
N LEU A 221 -23.15 -24.18 -17.17
CA LEU A 221 -24.31 -24.69 -17.89
C LEU A 221 -24.92 -25.92 -17.17
N ASP A 222 -24.09 -26.79 -16.59
CA ASP A 222 -24.57 -27.97 -15.87
C ASP A 222 -25.31 -27.60 -14.58
N THR A 223 -24.80 -26.60 -13.84
CA THR A 223 -25.47 -26.05 -12.66
C THR A 223 -26.80 -25.41 -13.07
N TYR A 224 -26.81 -24.66 -14.18
CA TYR A 224 -28.03 -24.07 -14.72
C TYR A 224 -29.05 -25.14 -15.13
N LEU A 225 -28.67 -26.15 -15.89
CA LEU A 225 -29.57 -27.22 -16.34
C LEU A 225 -30.08 -28.07 -15.18
N THR A 226 -29.22 -28.35 -14.19
CA THR A 226 -29.60 -29.07 -12.97
C THR A 226 -30.61 -28.28 -12.16
N TRP A 227 -30.38 -26.98 -11.97
CA TRP A 227 -31.35 -26.11 -11.32
C TRP A 227 -32.66 -26.02 -12.13
N TYR A 228 -32.57 -25.82 -13.46
CA TYR A 228 -33.73 -25.63 -14.34
C TYR A 228 -34.62 -26.88 -14.43
N SER A 229 -34.01 -28.06 -14.49
CA SER A 229 -34.73 -29.35 -14.53
C SER A 229 -35.42 -29.73 -13.22
N ASN A 230 -34.99 -29.13 -12.09
CA ASN A 230 -35.60 -29.33 -10.78
C ASN A 230 -36.63 -28.25 -10.41
N ARG A 231 -36.97 -27.35 -11.36
CA ARG A 231 -38.01 -26.34 -11.17
C ARG A 231 -39.39 -27.00 -11.12
N SER A 232 -40.22 -26.57 -10.17
CA SER A 232 -41.59 -27.03 -9.98
C SER A 232 -42.64 -25.94 -10.23
N ASP A 233 -42.21 -24.78 -10.74
CA ASP A 233 -43.06 -23.66 -11.14
C ASP A 233 -43.53 -23.74 -12.60
#